data_AF-A0A524JM84-F1
#
_entry.id   AF-A0A524JM84-F1
#
_cell.length_a   1.000
_cell.length_b   1.000
_cell.length_c   1.000
_cell.angle_alpha   90.00
_cell.angle_beta   90.00
_cell.angle_gamma   90.00
#
_symmetry.space_group_name_H-M   'P 1'
#
loop_
_entity.id
_entity.type
_entity.pdbx_description
1 polymer ?
#
loop_
_entity_poly.entity_id
_entity_poly.type
_entity_poly.pdbx_seq_one_letter_code
_entity_poly.pdbx_strand_id
1 'polypeptide(L)'
;MVISVLMVYQPIESTREKESYWRSYVSYYEEYWDGPATPQSSWYGKEYDEFRKSLSNHLGLNKKEVQDCFFQKDEEGSYFIVPVGEEVNINIFRAENFIPFEWFLMFSKEEKHYFYTHTGFGAIQPDAIYYHARVEHTTQRLMQSKEVIESALNSIETGSSRYLAETLKELHDNIDNLQSWLSVFDPRSFIILNYAEICSHIEPDSMKNEDSVSEIHNVLSLAGEGKFDEAESALTYLTSKWREIRAVITGDRLESTSTVQ
;
A
#
# COMPACT_ATOMS: atom_id res chain seq x y z
N MET A 1 2.55 7.51 -15.93
CA MET A 1 1.78 6.47 -15.22
C MET A 1 2.43 6.27 -13.87
N VAL A 2 1.68 6.47 -12.80
CA VAL A 2 2.15 6.29 -11.42
C VAL A 2 1.49 5.06 -10.82
N ILE A 3 2.16 4.37 -9.90
CA ILE A 3 1.67 3.12 -9.35
C ILE A 3 1.54 3.27 -7.84
N SER A 4 0.38 2.95 -7.28
CA SER A 4 0.27 2.67 -5.84
C SER A 4 0.47 1.18 -5.61
N VAL A 5 1.04 0.83 -4.45
CA VAL A 5 1.42 -0.55 -4.17
C VAL A 5 0.91 -0.97 -2.81
N LEU A 6 0.33 -2.17 -2.76
CA LEU A 6 0.01 -2.87 -1.54
C LEU A 6 0.88 -4.12 -1.43
N MET A 7 1.65 -4.25 -0.33
CA MET A 7 2.66 -5.30 -0.18
C MET A 7 2.53 -6.05 1.13
N VAL A 8 2.61 -7.38 1.09
CA VAL A 8 2.62 -8.24 2.31
C VAL A 8 4.02 -8.77 2.59
N TYR A 9 4.60 -8.28 3.68
CA TYR A 9 5.87 -8.75 4.24
C TYR A 9 5.62 -9.94 5.14
N GLN A 10 6.08 -11.12 4.72
CA GLN A 10 5.89 -12.36 5.46
C GLN A 10 7.14 -12.74 6.26
N PRO A 11 7.01 -13.37 7.45
CA PRO A 11 8.15 -13.89 8.19
C PRO A 11 9.01 -14.80 7.31
N ILE A 12 10.34 -14.76 7.40
CA ILE A 12 11.20 -15.66 6.61
C ILE A 12 10.83 -17.13 6.83
N GLU A 13 10.43 -17.49 8.05
CA GLU A 13 9.98 -18.84 8.43
C GLU A 13 8.77 -19.33 7.61
N SER A 14 7.90 -18.41 7.15
CA SER A 14 6.72 -18.78 6.37
C SER A 14 7.06 -19.24 4.95
N THR A 15 8.29 -18.98 4.48
CA THR A 15 8.75 -19.37 3.14
C THR A 15 9.21 -20.82 3.02
N ARG A 16 9.21 -21.58 4.12
CA ARG A 16 9.44 -23.02 4.19
C ARG A 16 10.74 -23.44 3.50
N GLU A 17 10.66 -24.07 2.33
CA GLU A 17 11.82 -24.59 1.58
C GLU A 17 12.80 -23.49 1.18
N LYS A 18 12.35 -22.24 1.06
CA LYS A 18 13.20 -21.08 0.76
C LYS A 18 13.71 -20.35 2.01
N GLU A 19 13.42 -20.83 3.22
CA GLU A 19 13.81 -20.14 4.46
C GLU A 19 15.34 -19.95 4.53
N SER A 20 16.11 -21.02 4.33
CA SER A 20 17.58 -20.99 4.38
C SER A 20 18.17 -20.05 3.33
N TYR A 21 17.59 -20.03 2.13
CA TYR A 21 17.96 -19.12 1.06
C TYR A 21 17.77 -17.67 1.49
N TRP A 22 16.59 -17.31 1.99
CA TRP A 22 16.30 -15.93 2.39
C TRP A 22 17.10 -15.48 3.61
N ARG A 23 17.37 -16.37 4.57
CA ARG A 23 18.28 -16.04 5.69
C ARG A 23 19.68 -15.72 5.19
N SER A 24 20.24 -16.56 4.32
CA SER A 24 21.57 -16.32 3.74
C SER A 24 21.60 -15.03 2.91
N TYR A 25 20.56 -14.76 2.12
CA TYR A 25 20.41 -13.51 1.37
C TYR A 25 20.43 -12.30 2.31
N VAL A 26 19.57 -12.28 3.32
CA VAL A 26 19.47 -11.15 4.26
C VAL A 26 20.75 -10.95 5.06
N SER A 27 21.36 -12.03 5.57
CA SER A 27 22.63 -11.96 6.30
C SER A 27 23.75 -11.35 5.44
N TYR A 28 23.84 -11.73 4.17
CA TYR A 28 24.82 -11.14 3.26
C TYR A 28 24.59 -9.63 3.07
N TYR A 29 23.34 -9.19 2.93
CA TYR A 29 23.02 -7.77 2.84
C TYR A 29 23.37 -7.01 4.14
N GLU A 30 23.22 -7.64 5.31
CA GLU A 30 23.61 -7.05 6.59
C GLU A 30 25.11 -6.90 6.78
N GLU A 31 25.91 -7.87 6.32
CA GLU A 31 27.36 -7.79 6.37
C GLU A 31 27.94 -6.69 5.46
N TYR A 32 27.17 -6.26 4.45
CA TYR A 32 27.59 -5.24 3.48
C TYR A 32 27.25 -3.80 3.90
N TRP A 33 26.75 -3.59 5.13
CA TRP A 33 26.18 -2.31 5.60
C TRP A 33 27.18 -1.20 5.98
N ASP A 34 28.33 -1.11 5.29
CA ASP A 34 29.17 0.10 5.22
C ASP A 34 29.13 0.77 3.81
N GLY A 35 28.21 0.34 2.91
CA GLY A 35 27.65 1.17 1.82
C GLY A 35 27.25 0.43 0.51
N PRO A 36 26.32 0.97 -0.31
CA PRO A 36 25.11 1.76 -0.03
C PRO A 36 23.82 0.89 0.05
N ALA A 37 22.75 1.51 0.52
CA ALA A 37 21.55 0.88 1.07
C ALA A 37 20.48 0.44 0.05
N THR A 38 19.96 -0.77 0.26
CA THR A 38 18.70 -1.33 -0.29
C THR A 38 18.63 -1.51 -1.83
N PRO A 39 17.75 -2.38 -2.35
CA PRO A 39 17.45 -2.49 -3.79
C PRO A 39 16.96 -1.18 -4.44
N GLN A 40 16.75 -0.11 -3.65
CA GLN A 40 16.25 1.19 -4.11
C GLN A 40 17.36 2.24 -4.31
N SER A 41 18.61 2.00 -3.89
CA SER A 41 19.70 2.90 -4.27
C SER A 41 19.99 2.75 -5.76
N SER A 42 20.05 3.85 -6.52
CA SER A 42 20.40 3.81 -7.94
C SER A 42 21.81 3.25 -8.12
N TRP A 43 21.92 1.97 -8.48
CA TRP A 43 23.18 1.33 -8.79
C TRP A 43 23.55 1.60 -10.24
N TYR A 44 24.73 2.17 -10.48
CA TYR A 44 25.23 2.44 -11.83
C TYR A 44 26.39 1.50 -12.18
N GLY A 45 26.21 0.63 -13.17
CA GLY A 45 27.30 -0.08 -13.84
C GLY A 45 28.03 -1.14 -12.99
N LYS A 46 29.38 -1.09 -12.98
CA LYS A 46 30.26 -2.18 -12.52
C LYS A 46 30.06 -2.58 -11.05
N GLU A 47 29.71 -1.64 -10.18
CA GLU A 47 29.53 -1.89 -8.75
C GLU A 47 28.36 -2.84 -8.47
N TYR A 48 27.24 -2.69 -9.20
CA TYR A 48 26.12 -3.62 -9.10
C TYR A 48 26.49 -5.01 -9.60
N ASP A 49 27.20 -5.09 -10.72
CA ASP A 49 27.59 -6.36 -11.32
C ASP A 49 28.58 -7.14 -10.43
N GLU A 50 29.46 -6.42 -9.73
CA GLU A 50 30.39 -6.95 -8.73
C GLU A 50 29.64 -7.41 -7.48
N PHE A 51 28.75 -6.58 -6.94
CA PHE A 51 27.86 -6.95 -5.84
C PHE A 51 27.06 -8.21 -6.16
N ARG A 52 26.40 -8.25 -7.33
CA ARG A 52 25.59 -9.39 -7.77
C ARG A 52 26.42 -10.65 -7.95
N LYS A 53 27.69 -10.52 -8.37
CA LYS A 53 28.64 -11.64 -8.44
C LYS A 53 29.01 -12.17 -7.06
N SER A 54 29.27 -11.25 -6.13
CA SER A 54 29.64 -11.61 -4.76
C SER A 54 28.46 -12.30 -4.05
N LEU A 55 27.25 -11.73 -4.17
CA LEU A 55 26.02 -12.32 -3.67
C LEU A 55 25.76 -13.71 -4.28
N SER A 56 25.88 -13.87 -5.61
CA SER A 56 25.67 -15.18 -6.24
C SER A 56 26.67 -16.23 -5.76
N ASN A 57 27.94 -15.83 -5.56
CA ASN A 57 28.96 -16.72 -5.02
C ASN A 57 28.67 -17.11 -3.57
N HIS A 58 28.22 -16.16 -2.74
CA HIS A 58 27.83 -16.41 -1.35
C HIS A 58 26.66 -17.41 -1.26
N LEU A 59 25.64 -17.23 -2.10
CA LEU A 59 24.48 -18.11 -2.15
C LEU A 59 24.77 -19.46 -2.84
N GLY A 60 25.91 -19.61 -3.52
CA GLY A 60 26.25 -20.82 -4.27
C GLY A 60 25.39 -21.03 -5.53
N LEU A 61 24.88 -19.95 -6.12
CA LEU A 61 23.94 -19.98 -7.26
C LEU A 61 24.50 -19.28 -8.49
N ASN A 62 23.89 -19.52 -9.66
CA ASN A 62 24.13 -18.66 -10.81
C ASN A 62 23.56 -17.26 -10.57
N LYS A 63 24.22 -16.21 -11.06
CA LYS A 63 23.73 -14.82 -10.99
C LYS A 63 22.27 -14.66 -11.44
N LYS A 64 21.85 -15.43 -12.45
CA LYS A 64 20.48 -15.40 -13.01
C LYS A 64 19.44 -16.11 -12.15
N GLU A 65 19.87 -16.97 -11.23
CA GLU A 65 19.01 -17.74 -10.33
C GLU A 65 18.79 -17.02 -8.99
N VAL A 66 19.62 -16.02 -8.68
CA VAL A 66 19.43 -15.18 -7.51
C VAL A 66 18.09 -14.45 -7.65
N GLN A 67 17.20 -14.72 -6.70
CA GLN A 67 15.95 -14.01 -6.50
C GLN A 67 16.18 -12.83 -5.55
N ASP A 68 15.42 -11.76 -5.72
CA ASP A 68 15.53 -10.58 -4.87
C ASP A 68 14.32 -10.46 -3.95
N CYS A 69 14.48 -9.74 -2.84
CA CYS A 69 13.37 -9.37 -1.99
C CYS A 69 13.57 -7.99 -1.37
N PHE A 70 12.48 -7.31 -1.04
CA PHE A 70 12.53 -6.33 0.04
C PHE A 70 12.53 -7.07 1.37
N PHE A 71 13.27 -6.58 2.36
CA PHE A 71 13.26 -7.15 3.69
C PHE A 71 13.26 -6.06 4.75
N GLN A 72 12.66 -6.36 5.89
CA GLN A 72 12.65 -5.52 7.08
C GLN A 72 12.87 -6.38 8.33
N LYS A 73 13.44 -5.77 9.36
CA LYS A 73 13.67 -6.38 10.66
C LYS A 73 12.78 -5.68 11.69
N ASP A 74 12.03 -6.43 12.48
CA ASP A 74 11.26 -5.86 13.58
C ASP A 74 12.13 -5.63 14.82
N GLU A 75 11.54 -5.03 15.87
CA GLU A 75 12.22 -4.70 17.12
C GLU A 75 12.74 -5.94 17.87
N GLU A 76 12.12 -7.11 17.66
CA GLU A 76 12.51 -8.39 18.25
C GLU A 76 13.62 -9.08 17.45
N GLY A 77 13.96 -8.52 16.29
CA GLY A 77 15.00 -9.03 15.39
C GLY A 77 14.52 -10.08 14.39
N SER A 78 13.20 -10.29 14.29
CA SER A 78 12.60 -11.17 13.28
C SER A 78 12.61 -10.51 11.92
N TYR A 79 12.91 -11.27 10.87
CA TYR A 79 12.95 -10.76 9.51
C TYR A 79 11.69 -11.09 8.74
N PHE A 80 11.22 -10.10 7.99
CA PHE A 80 10.08 -10.20 7.11
C PHE A 80 10.49 -9.80 5.71
N ILE A 81 9.96 -10.50 4.71
CA ILE A 81 10.36 -10.33 3.31
C ILE A 81 9.18 -10.22 2.35
N VAL A 82 9.43 -9.54 1.25
CA VAL A 82 8.60 -9.51 0.04
C VAL A 82 9.49 -9.94 -1.11
N PRO A 83 9.41 -11.20 -1.56
CA PRO A 83 10.09 -11.63 -2.79
C PRO A 83 9.70 -10.72 -3.96
N VAL A 84 10.61 -10.44 -4.89
CA VAL A 84 10.38 -9.63 -6.09
C VAL A 84 11.00 -10.28 -7.32
N GLY A 85 10.52 -9.90 -8.51
CA GLY A 85 11.08 -10.35 -9.79
C GLY A 85 10.34 -11.52 -10.47
N GLU A 86 9.26 -12.02 -9.88
CA GLU A 86 8.34 -12.94 -10.56
C GLU A 86 7.27 -12.16 -11.35
N GLU A 87 6.87 -12.65 -12.53
CA GLU A 87 5.83 -12.00 -13.37
C GLU A 87 4.49 -11.89 -12.63
N VAL A 88 4.16 -12.88 -11.80
CA VAL A 88 3.01 -12.87 -10.89
C VAL A 88 3.54 -12.98 -9.47
N ASN A 89 3.32 -11.96 -8.67
CA ASN A 89 3.81 -11.89 -7.29
C ASN A 89 2.63 -11.80 -6.33
N ILE A 90 2.37 -12.88 -5.60
CA ILE A 90 1.27 -12.93 -4.65
C ILE A 90 1.41 -11.90 -3.54
N ASN A 91 2.63 -11.46 -3.19
CA ASN A 91 2.86 -10.50 -2.12
C ASN A 91 2.54 -9.06 -2.52
N ILE A 92 2.28 -8.77 -3.80
CA ILE A 92 2.21 -7.39 -4.30
C ILE A 92 0.95 -7.17 -5.16
N PHE A 93 0.10 -6.24 -4.74
CA PHE A 93 -0.92 -5.63 -5.58
C PHE A 93 -0.52 -4.23 -6.02
N ARG A 94 -0.99 -3.84 -7.20
CA ARG A 94 -0.66 -2.57 -7.85
C ARG A 94 -1.92 -1.95 -8.44
N ALA A 95 -2.06 -0.65 -8.31
CA ALA A 95 -3.10 0.11 -9.00
C ALA A 95 -2.48 1.32 -9.72
N GLU A 96 -2.95 1.59 -10.93
CA GLU A 96 -2.38 2.64 -11.79
C GLU A 96 -3.17 3.94 -11.65
N ASN A 97 -2.49 5.01 -11.22
CA ASN A 97 -3.03 6.36 -11.11
C ASN A 97 -4.18 6.55 -10.08
N PHE A 98 -4.44 5.56 -9.22
CA PHE A 98 -5.38 5.67 -8.09
C PHE A 98 -5.03 4.67 -6.97
N ILE A 99 -5.75 4.77 -5.85
CA ILE A 99 -5.74 3.78 -4.77
C ILE A 99 -7.17 3.27 -4.58
N PRO A 100 -7.44 1.96 -4.67
CA PRO A 100 -8.75 1.39 -4.40
C PRO A 100 -9.21 1.67 -2.97
N PHE A 101 -10.47 2.03 -2.78
CA PHE A 101 -10.98 2.45 -1.45
C PHE A 101 -10.99 1.30 -0.44
N GLU A 102 -11.20 0.07 -0.88
CA GLU A 102 -11.10 -1.12 -0.05
C GLU A 102 -9.69 -1.31 0.53
N TRP A 103 -8.64 -0.74 -0.10
CA TRP A 103 -7.30 -0.79 0.48
C TRP A 103 -7.20 0.08 1.73
N PHE A 104 -7.92 1.20 1.81
CA PHE A 104 -7.93 2.06 2.98
C PHE A 104 -8.61 1.39 4.20
N LEU A 105 -9.60 0.52 3.97
CA LEU A 105 -10.30 -0.22 5.02
C LEU A 105 -9.39 -1.18 5.82
N MET A 106 -8.21 -1.50 5.28
CA MET A 106 -7.25 -2.38 5.92
C MET A 106 -6.46 -1.72 7.06
N PHE A 107 -6.47 -0.38 7.12
CA PHE A 107 -5.60 0.41 7.99
C PHE A 107 -6.41 1.25 8.98
N SER A 108 -5.75 1.71 10.04
CA SER A 108 -6.23 2.81 10.89
C SER A 108 -5.36 4.06 10.71
N LYS A 109 -5.87 5.20 11.17
CA LYS A 109 -5.18 6.49 11.08
C LYS A 109 -3.81 6.48 11.76
N GLU A 110 -3.71 5.78 12.88
CA GLU A 110 -2.51 5.69 13.71
C GLU A 110 -1.38 4.91 13.02
N GLU A 111 -1.72 4.11 12.01
CA GLU A 111 -0.78 3.35 11.18
C GLU A 111 -0.24 4.19 10.00
N LYS A 112 -0.67 5.46 9.87
CA LYS A 112 -0.14 6.39 8.88
C LYS A 112 1.27 6.81 9.27
N HIS A 113 2.19 6.63 8.35
CA HIS A 113 3.52 7.19 8.42
C HIS A 113 3.70 8.24 7.32
N TYR A 114 4.42 9.32 7.67
CA TYR A 114 4.76 10.41 6.78
C TYR A 114 6.22 10.75 6.96
N PHE A 115 7.00 10.65 5.89
CA PHE A 115 8.38 11.11 5.87
C PHE A 115 8.47 12.49 5.23
N TYR A 116 9.12 13.44 5.92
CA TYR A 116 9.42 14.79 5.43
C TYR A 116 10.93 15.01 5.49
N THR A 117 11.57 15.44 4.40
CA THR A 117 13.01 15.76 4.41
C THR A 117 13.25 17.22 4.03
N HIS A 118 13.91 17.97 4.92
CA HIS A 118 14.04 19.44 4.82
C HIS A 118 15.23 19.94 3.98
N THR A 119 16.04 19.07 3.35
CA THR A 119 17.34 19.48 2.76
C THR A 119 17.71 18.71 1.49
N GLY A 120 18.07 19.45 0.43
CA GLY A 120 18.46 18.94 -0.89
C GLY A 120 19.85 18.27 -0.97
N PHE A 121 20.10 17.70 -2.16
CA PHE A 121 21.26 16.89 -2.59
C PHE A 121 21.52 15.65 -1.73
N GLY A 122 20.75 14.59 -1.99
CA GLY A 122 20.73 13.33 -1.24
C GLY A 122 19.35 12.92 -0.72
N ALA A 123 18.29 13.66 -1.07
CA ALA A 123 16.90 13.29 -0.82
C ALA A 123 16.52 12.06 -1.67
N ILE A 124 16.74 10.85 -1.16
CA ILE A 124 16.35 9.58 -1.80
C ILE A 124 14.90 9.20 -1.41
N GLN A 125 14.03 10.17 -1.12
CA GLN A 125 12.58 10.01 -1.29
C GLN A 125 11.90 11.39 -1.22
N PRO A 126 10.98 11.73 -2.15
CA PRO A 126 10.02 12.81 -1.92
C PRO A 126 9.15 12.46 -0.72
N ASP A 127 8.48 13.46 -0.16
CA ASP A 127 7.49 13.26 0.91
C ASP A 127 6.61 12.06 0.59
N ALA A 128 6.58 11.08 1.49
CA ALA A 128 5.97 9.78 1.23
C ALA A 128 4.94 9.43 2.29
N ILE A 129 3.75 9.05 1.83
CA ILE A 129 2.69 8.48 2.66
C ILE A 129 2.73 6.96 2.51
N TYR A 130 2.80 6.26 3.63
CA TYR A 130 2.52 4.84 3.67
C TYR A 130 1.80 4.47 4.96
N TYR A 131 1.06 3.37 4.90
CA TYR A 131 0.45 2.76 6.08
C TYR A 131 1.09 1.41 6.34
N HIS A 132 1.25 1.06 7.61
CA HIS A 132 1.89 -0.18 8.03
C HIS A 132 1.07 -0.86 9.12
N ALA A 133 0.53 -2.06 8.83
CA ALA A 133 -0.33 -2.80 9.74
C ALA A 133 0.06 -4.28 9.82
N ARG A 134 -0.35 -4.98 10.89
CA ARG A 134 -0.30 -6.44 10.97
C ARG A 134 -1.45 -7.02 10.13
N VAL A 135 -1.19 -8.11 9.40
CA VAL A 135 -2.21 -8.81 8.60
C VAL A 135 -3.39 -9.26 9.47
N GLU A 136 -3.14 -9.69 10.71
CA GLU A 136 -4.19 -10.03 11.67
C GLU A 136 -5.16 -8.86 11.91
N HIS A 137 -4.64 -7.66 12.23
CA HIS A 137 -5.48 -6.48 12.50
C HIS A 137 -6.26 -6.06 11.26
N THR A 138 -5.60 -6.05 10.11
CA THR A 138 -6.23 -5.76 8.82
C THR A 138 -7.37 -6.73 8.53
N THR A 139 -7.16 -8.03 8.73
CA THR A 139 -8.18 -9.06 8.50
C THR A 139 -9.41 -8.83 9.37
N GLN A 140 -9.21 -8.51 10.66
CA GLN A 140 -10.29 -8.19 11.60
C GLN A 140 -11.07 -6.93 11.17
N ARG A 141 -10.38 -5.86 10.73
CA ARG A 141 -11.03 -4.62 10.25
C ARG A 141 -11.87 -4.87 8.99
N LEU A 142 -11.37 -5.68 8.06
CA LEU A 142 -12.11 -6.05 6.86
C LEU A 142 -13.38 -6.83 7.20
N MET A 143 -13.31 -7.78 8.16
CA MET A 143 -14.50 -8.49 8.64
C MET A 143 -15.54 -7.53 9.23
N GLN A 144 -15.11 -6.62 10.11
CA GLN A 144 -16.01 -5.63 10.71
C GLN A 144 -16.62 -4.68 9.67
N SER A 145 -15.80 -4.21 8.72
CA SER A 145 -16.27 -3.37 7.62
C SER A 145 -17.33 -4.08 6.79
N LYS A 146 -17.12 -5.37 6.51
CA LYS A 146 -18.06 -6.19 5.75
C LYS A 146 -19.41 -6.31 6.46
N GLU A 147 -19.42 -6.59 7.77
CA GLU A 147 -20.65 -6.69 8.58
C GLU A 147 -21.42 -5.36 8.58
N VAL A 148 -20.72 -4.23 8.73
CA VAL A 148 -21.31 -2.88 8.69
C VAL A 148 -21.92 -2.61 7.33
N ILE A 149 -21.21 -2.94 6.24
CA ILE A 149 -21.68 -2.77 4.87
C ILE A 149 -22.95 -3.61 4.62
N GLU A 150 -22.96 -4.88 5.03
CA GLU A 150 -24.13 -5.76 4.89
C GLU A 150 -25.35 -5.21 5.64
N SER A 151 -25.15 -4.73 6.87
CA SER A 151 -26.22 -4.11 7.66
C SER A 151 -26.75 -2.84 6.99
N ALA A 152 -25.87 -1.99 6.47
CA ALA A 152 -26.25 -0.75 5.78
C ALA A 152 -27.02 -1.05 4.49
N LEU A 153 -26.54 -1.97 3.65
CA LEU A 153 -27.20 -2.36 2.40
C LEU A 153 -28.61 -2.92 2.62
N ASN A 154 -28.83 -3.66 3.71
CA ASN A 154 -30.15 -4.18 4.08
C ASN A 154 -31.12 -3.09 4.60
N SER A 155 -30.58 -1.96 5.06
CA SER A 155 -31.35 -0.88 5.68
C SER A 155 -31.64 0.28 4.72
N ILE A 156 -30.87 0.41 3.63
CA ILE A 156 -31.10 1.41 2.59
C ILE A 156 -32.41 1.09 1.86
N GLU A 157 -33.33 2.06 1.84
CA GLU A 157 -34.58 1.93 1.09
C GLU A 157 -34.33 1.87 -0.42
N THR A 158 -35.10 1.05 -1.13
CA THR A 158 -34.97 0.89 -2.58
C THR A 158 -35.17 2.23 -3.30
N GLY A 159 -34.11 2.74 -3.94
CA GLY A 159 -34.13 3.99 -4.71
C GLY A 159 -33.52 5.20 -3.99
N SER A 160 -33.20 5.09 -2.69
CA SER A 160 -32.51 6.11 -1.90
C SER A 160 -31.00 5.86 -1.86
N SER A 161 -30.20 6.93 -1.72
CA SER A 161 -28.73 6.90 -1.58
C SER A 161 -28.04 5.92 -2.55
N ARG A 162 -28.46 5.96 -3.82
CA ARG A 162 -28.08 4.97 -4.82
C ARG A 162 -26.57 4.90 -5.04
N TYR A 163 -25.89 6.03 -5.04
CA TYR A 163 -24.45 6.09 -5.27
C TYR A 163 -23.70 5.46 -4.09
N LEU A 164 -24.15 5.73 -2.87
CA LEU A 164 -23.66 5.04 -1.67
C LEU A 164 -23.89 3.53 -1.77
N ALA A 165 -25.11 3.08 -2.07
CA ALA A 165 -25.44 1.64 -2.14
C ALA A 165 -24.61 0.89 -3.18
N GLU A 166 -24.43 1.45 -4.38
CA GLU A 166 -23.59 0.88 -5.44
C GLU A 166 -22.13 0.76 -4.99
N THR A 167 -21.59 1.80 -4.35
CA THR A 167 -20.20 1.81 -3.85
C THR A 167 -20.01 0.83 -2.69
N LEU A 168 -20.94 0.79 -1.72
CA LEU A 168 -20.88 -0.16 -0.60
C LEU A 168 -20.90 -1.60 -1.11
N LYS A 169 -21.69 -1.90 -2.14
CA LYS A 169 -21.69 -3.22 -2.77
C LYS A 169 -20.35 -3.56 -3.43
N GLU A 170 -19.76 -2.63 -4.17
CA GLU A 170 -18.43 -2.83 -4.77
C GLU A 170 -17.34 -3.06 -3.69
N LEU A 171 -17.38 -2.28 -2.61
CA LEU A 171 -16.49 -2.49 -1.46
C LEU A 171 -16.68 -3.87 -0.84
N HIS A 172 -17.92 -4.31 -0.64
CA HIS A 172 -18.23 -5.65 -0.12
C HIS A 172 -17.61 -6.76 -0.97
N ASP A 173 -17.85 -6.72 -2.29
CA ASP A 173 -17.33 -7.70 -3.24
C ASP A 173 -15.78 -7.70 -3.26
N ASN A 174 -15.15 -6.52 -3.16
CA ASN A 174 -13.69 -6.38 -3.15
C ASN A 174 -13.06 -6.78 -1.81
N ILE A 175 -13.75 -6.60 -0.69
CA ILE A 175 -13.31 -7.10 0.63
C ILE A 175 -13.15 -8.62 0.60
N ASP A 176 -14.05 -9.34 -0.05
CA ASP A 176 -13.94 -10.81 -0.18
C ASP A 176 -12.67 -11.24 -0.92
N ASN A 177 -12.31 -10.51 -1.97
CA ASN A 177 -11.06 -10.74 -2.70
C ASN A 177 -9.83 -10.47 -1.80
N LEU A 178 -9.85 -9.39 -1.02
CA LEU A 178 -8.77 -9.06 -0.08
C LEU A 178 -8.66 -10.10 1.04
N GLN A 179 -9.77 -10.55 1.62
CA GLN A 179 -9.77 -11.58 2.68
C GLN A 179 -9.25 -12.92 2.15
N SER A 180 -9.69 -13.35 0.97
CA SER A 180 -9.18 -14.54 0.29
C SER A 180 -7.67 -14.45 0.05
N TRP A 181 -7.21 -13.29 -0.43
CA TRP A 181 -5.78 -13.03 -0.62
C TRP A 181 -4.99 -13.04 0.70
N LEU A 182 -5.47 -12.38 1.75
CA LEU A 182 -4.78 -12.35 3.05
C LEU A 182 -4.71 -13.72 3.72
N SER A 183 -5.67 -14.61 3.44
CA SER A 183 -5.75 -15.94 4.04
C SER A 183 -4.57 -16.87 3.72
N VAL A 184 -3.79 -16.56 2.67
CA VAL A 184 -2.61 -17.37 2.31
C VAL A 184 -1.35 -16.99 3.08
N PHE A 185 -1.35 -15.87 3.81
CA PHE A 185 -0.18 -15.37 4.53
C PHE A 185 -0.20 -15.75 6.02
N ASP A 186 0.99 -15.79 6.62
CA ASP A 186 1.12 -15.97 8.07
C ASP A 186 0.49 -14.76 8.79
N PRO A 187 -0.35 -14.93 9.84
CA PRO A 187 -0.97 -13.82 10.56
C PRO A 187 0.01 -12.80 11.14
N ARG A 188 1.25 -13.23 11.43
CA ARG A 188 2.33 -12.33 11.90
C ARG A 188 2.85 -11.41 10.81
N SER A 189 2.55 -11.68 9.54
CA SER A 189 2.95 -10.84 8.42
C SER A 189 2.47 -9.39 8.61
N PHE A 190 3.15 -8.47 7.95
CA PHE A 190 2.72 -7.07 7.87
C PHE A 190 2.26 -6.74 6.47
N ILE A 191 1.36 -5.77 6.37
CA ILE A 191 0.92 -5.20 5.11
C ILE A 191 1.30 -3.72 5.06
N ILE A 192 1.81 -3.30 3.91
CA ILE A 192 2.17 -1.91 3.62
C ILE A 192 1.34 -1.42 2.45
N LEU A 193 0.61 -0.33 2.65
CA LEU A 193 0.08 0.50 1.56
C LEU A 193 1.07 1.63 1.30
N ASN A 194 1.72 1.62 0.14
CA ASN A 194 2.64 2.67 -0.29
C ASN A 194 1.98 3.49 -1.41
N TYR A 195 1.79 4.78 -1.17
CA TYR A 195 1.26 5.69 -2.19
C TYR A 195 2.26 5.90 -3.33
N ALA A 196 3.54 5.61 -3.11
CA ALA A 196 4.61 5.64 -4.10
C ALA A 196 4.59 6.93 -4.92
N GLU A 197 4.61 6.89 -6.27
CA GLU A 197 4.70 8.10 -7.08
C GLU A 197 3.41 8.95 -7.09
N ILE A 198 2.33 8.49 -6.45
CA ILE A 198 1.14 9.35 -6.21
C ILE A 198 1.53 10.52 -5.31
N CYS A 199 2.43 10.33 -4.33
CA CYS A 199 2.79 11.38 -3.38
C CYS A 199 3.37 12.62 -4.07
N SER A 200 4.15 12.44 -5.15
CA SER A 200 4.75 13.56 -5.89
C SER A 200 3.72 14.44 -6.63
N HIS A 201 2.45 14.03 -6.65
CA HIS A 201 1.35 14.74 -7.31
C HIS A 201 0.35 15.33 -6.29
N ILE A 202 0.60 15.17 -4.99
CA ILE A 202 -0.17 15.79 -3.91
C ILE A 202 0.65 16.97 -3.37
N GLU A 203 0.02 18.13 -3.19
CA GLU A 203 0.72 19.29 -2.62
C GLU A 203 1.25 18.99 -1.20
N PRO A 204 2.46 19.44 -0.82
CA PRO A 204 3.07 19.10 0.47
C PRO A 204 2.20 19.36 1.71
N ASP A 205 1.55 20.51 1.77
CA ASP A 205 0.65 20.84 2.88
C ASP A 205 -0.60 19.94 2.90
N SER A 206 -1.04 19.45 1.74
CA SER A 206 -2.13 18.49 1.60
C SER A 206 -1.69 17.07 1.96
N MET A 207 -0.45 16.66 1.71
CA MET A 207 0.06 15.32 2.04
C MET A 207 0.01 15.03 3.54
N LYS A 208 0.39 16.01 4.37
CA LYS A 208 0.30 15.87 5.83
C LYS A 208 -1.13 15.59 6.29
N ASN A 209 -2.09 16.28 5.66
CA ASN A 209 -3.52 16.21 6.00
C ASN A 209 -4.28 15.12 5.25
N GLU A 210 -3.66 14.43 4.30
CA GLU A 210 -4.27 13.34 3.54
C GLU A 210 -4.65 12.21 4.51
N ASP A 211 -5.93 11.92 4.67
CA ASP A 211 -6.43 10.97 5.65
C ASP A 211 -7.57 10.13 5.08
N SER A 212 -7.39 9.61 3.86
CA SER A 212 -8.41 8.79 3.21
C SER A 212 -8.79 7.54 3.98
N VAL A 213 -7.91 7.03 4.85
CA VAL A 213 -8.25 5.97 5.81
C VAL A 213 -9.35 6.42 6.76
N SER A 214 -9.20 7.56 7.44
CA SER A 214 -10.26 8.04 8.34
C SER A 214 -11.52 8.44 7.58
N GLU A 215 -11.38 9.01 6.37
CA GLU A 215 -12.53 9.43 5.56
C GLU A 215 -13.42 8.26 5.14
N ILE A 216 -12.84 7.13 4.67
CA ILE A 216 -13.65 5.96 4.30
C ILE A 216 -14.27 5.28 5.52
N HIS A 217 -13.55 5.23 6.65
CA HIS A 217 -14.10 4.69 7.90
C HIS A 217 -15.27 5.55 8.40
N ASN A 218 -15.21 6.87 8.22
CA ASN A 218 -16.31 7.76 8.52
C ASN A 218 -17.54 7.50 7.62
N VAL A 219 -17.35 7.21 6.33
CA VAL A 219 -18.44 6.78 5.44
C VAL A 219 -19.11 5.52 5.99
N LEU A 220 -18.34 4.51 6.39
CA LEU A 220 -18.89 3.27 6.94
C LEU A 220 -19.58 3.49 8.30
N SER A 221 -19.02 4.34 9.17
CA SER A 221 -19.64 4.67 10.45
C SER A 221 -21.01 5.33 10.27
N LEU A 222 -21.09 6.34 9.40
CA LEU A 222 -22.35 7.04 9.09
C LEU A 222 -23.39 6.08 8.46
N ALA A 223 -22.95 5.21 7.54
CA ALA A 223 -23.81 4.21 6.93
C ALA A 223 -24.32 3.19 7.96
N GLY A 224 -23.46 2.72 8.87
CA GLY A 224 -23.82 1.81 9.96
C GLY A 224 -24.78 2.42 10.99
N GLU A 225 -24.72 3.74 11.19
CA GLU A 225 -25.66 4.50 12.02
C GLU A 225 -26.99 4.81 11.30
N GLY A 226 -27.15 4.41 10.04
CA GLY A 226 -28.34 4.71 9.22
C GLY A 226 -28.41 6.14 8.69
N LYS A 227 -27.33 6.93 8.80
CA LYS A 227 -27.23 8.31 8.32
C LYS A 227 -26.81 8.35 6.85
N PHE A 228 -27.65 7.79 5.97
CA PHE A 228 -27.27 7.53 4.58
C PHE A 228 -26.97 8.79 3.76
N ASP A 229 -27.70 9.89 3.98
CA ASP A 229 -27.45 11.16 3.27
C ASP A 229 -26.10 11.77 3.66
N GLU A 230 -25.72 11.68 4.93
CA GLU A 230 -24.41 12.13 5.43
C GLU A 230 -23.29 11.23 4.90
N ALA A 231 -23.50 9.91 4.89
CA ALA A 231 -22.56 8.95 4.35
C ALA A 231 -22.33 9.15 2.83
N GLU A 232 -23.39 9.38 2.05
CA GLU A 232 -23.29 9.65 0.61
C GLU A 232 -22.57 10.98 0.33
N SER A 233 -22.82 12.00 1.17
CA SER A 233 -22.10 13.27 1.09
C SER A 233 -20.61 13.12 1.40
N ALA A 234 -20.25 12.37 2.45
CA ALA A 234 -18.87 12.07 2.80
C ALA A 234 -18.16 11.27 1.69
N LEU A 235 -18.84 10.27 1.12
CA LEU A 235 -18.32 9.49 0.01
C LEU A 235 -18.09 10.36 -1.23
N THR A 236 -19.04 11.24 -1.55
CA THR A 236 -18.92 12.16 -2.70
C THR A 236 -17.71 13.07 -2.56
N TYR A 237 -17.43 13.55 -1.34
CA TYR A 237 -16.22 14.34 -1.06
C TYR A 237 -14.94 13.53 -1.28
N LEU A 238 -14.85 12.32 -0.71
CA LEU A 238 -13.71 11.42 -0.87
C LEU A 238 -13.45 11.09 -2.36
N THR A 239 -14.50 10.76 -3.11
CA THR A 239 -14.40 10.47 -4.55
C THR A 239 -13.96 11.70 -5.35
N SER A 240 -14.47 12.88 -5.01
CA SER A 240 -14.07 14.13 -5.68
C SER A 240 -12.59 14.42 -5.46
N LYS A 241 -12.10 14.25 -4.22
CA LYS A 241 -10.68 14.38 -3.88
C LYS A 241 -9.79 13.48 -4.73
N TRP A 242 -10.12 12.18 -4.81
CA TRP A 242 -9.32 11.23 -5.59
C TRP A 242 -9.43 11.44 -7.10
N ARG A 243 -10.58 11.92 -7.60
CA ARG A 243 -10.72 12.36 -8.99
C ARG A 243 -9.78 13.52 -9.32
N GLU A 244 -9.66 14.50 -8.43
CA GLU A 244 -8.74 15.64 -8.60
C GLU A 244 -7.27 15.21 -8.58
N ILE A 245 -6.87 14.38 -7.60
CA ILE A 245 -5.51 13.81 -7.55
C ILE A 245 -5.20 13.06 -8.84
N ARG A 246 -6.13 12.22 -9.31
CA ARG A 246 -5.97 11.47 -10.56
C ARG A 246 -5.85 12.38 -11.78
N ALA A 247 -6.63 13.45 -11.86
CA ALA A 247 -6.54 14.40 -12.96
C ALA A 247 -5.18 15.12 -13.01
N VAL A 248 -4.57 15.40 -11.85
CA VAL A 248 -3.20 15.93 -11.78
C VAL A 248 -2.19 14.90 -12.30
N ILE A 249 -2.33 13.64 -11.89
CA ILE A 249 -1.47 12.53 -12.32
C ILE A 249 -1.54 12.28 -13.83
N THR A 250 -2.75 12.29 -14.42
CA THR A 250 -2.95 11.98 -15.84
C THR A 250 -2.72 13.18 -16.76
N GLY A 251 -2.63 14.39 -16.19
CA GLY A 251 -2.54 15.63 -16.95
C GLY A 251 -3.89 16.11 -17.51
N ASP A 252 -5.00 15.47 -17.11
CA ASP A 252 -6.37 15.81 -17.53
C ASP A 252 -6.94 17.00 -16.74
N ARG A 253 -6.12 17.96 -16.33
CA ARG A 253 -6.64 19.19 -15.72
C ARG A 253 -7.59 19.82 -16.72
N LEU A 254 -8.89 19.78 -16.41
CA LEU A 254 -9.86 20.70 -16.98
C LEU A 254 -9.27 22.08 -16.76
N GLU A 255 -8.92 22.79 -17.83
CA GLU A 255 -8.62 24.21 -17.77
C GLU A 255 -9.86 24.87 -17.16
N SER A 256 -9.83 25.10 -15.84
CA SER A 256 -10.79 25.99 -15.20
C SER A 256 -10.49 27.37 -15.76
N THR A 257 -11.33 27.76 -16.72
CA THR A 257 -11.44 29.08 -17.32
C THR A 257 -11.06 30.18 -16.34
N SER A 258 -9.84 30.67 -16.46
CA SER A 258 -9.49 32.02 -16.02
C SER A 258 -10.10 33.00 -17.02
N THR A 259 -11.39 33.24 -16.88
CA THR A 259 -12.04 34.43 -17.42
C THR A 259 -12.72 35.14 -16.26
N VAL A 260 -11.99 36.06 -15.65
CA VAL A 260 -12.61 37.26 -15.08
C VAL A 260 -11.77 38.44 -15.58
N GLN A 261 -12.46 39.30 -16.34
CA GLN A 261 -12.00 40.60 -16.84
C GLN A 261 -11.65 41.55 -15.69
#